data_AF-A0A950CXZ3-F1
#
_entry.id   AF-A0A950CXZ3-F1
#
_cell.length_a   1.000
_cell.length_b   1.000
_cell.length_c   1.000
_cell.angle_alpha   90.00
_cell.angle_beta   90.00
_cell.angle_gamma   90.00
#
_symmetry.space_group_name_H-M   'P 1'
#
loop_
_entity.id
_entity.type
_entity.pdbx_description
1 polymer ?
#
loop_
_entity_poly.entity_id
_entity_poly.type
_entity_poly.pdbx_seq_one_letter_code
_entity_poly.pdbx_strand_id
1 'polypeptide(L)'
;MPQNLETLKAEMEAHLEQLRIAVFHGYHRMPDAMAQVSWDAQRQPDFRLFLQAALQAGAKLIVFHQQPFTMAQIDEALDQLEECELSREEKRSYETRLRKLQAYEGFTCSLELSFVHENRVFVFEQHTEWYESFADIVSEIEAAAEEEEDSEDGSLGSYFSNN
;
A
#
# COMPACT_ATOMS: atom_id res chain seq x y z
N MET A 1 11.55 -0.35 18.10
CA MET A 1 10.96 1.01 18.17
C MET A 1 10.03 1.10 16.96
N PRO A 2 8.76 1.47 17.09
CA PRO A 2 7.93 1.68 15.90
C PRO A 2 8.65 2.74 15.04
N GLN A 3 9.02 2.37 13.82
CA GLN A 3 9.58 3.32 12.86
C GLN A 3 8.53 4.40 12.64
N ASN A 4 8.80 5.58 13.15
CA ASN A 4 7.93 6.73 12.94
C ASN A 4 8.42 7.43 11.67
N LEU A 5 7.60 7.41 10.62
CA LEU A 5 7.89 8.10 9.36
C LEU A 5 7.86 9.62 9.49
N GLU A 6 7.41 10.20 10.62
CA GLU A 6 7.38 11.66 10.80
C GLU A 6 8.77 12.31 10.61
N THR A 7 9.86 11.66 11.05
CA THR A 7 11.20 12.21 10.83
C THR A 7 11.58 12.19 9.36
N LEU A 8 11.33 11.07 8.66
CA LEU A 8 11.62 10.94 7.23
C LEU A 8 10.78 11.91 6.40
N LYS A 9 9.50 12.08 6.75
CA LYS A 9 8.60 13.06 6.16
C LYS A 9 9.17 14.49 6.27
N ALA A 10 9.55 14.90 7.48
CA ALA A 10 10.12 16.23 7.70
C ALA A 10 11.42 16.42 6.89
N GLU A 11 12.25 15.38 6.77
CA GLU A 11 13.45 15.41 5.91
C GLU A 11 13.10 15.54 4.42
N MET A 12 12.09 14.82 3.94
CA MET A 12 11.62 14.89 2.56
C MET A 12 11.08 16.29 2.24
N GLU A 13 10.21 16.83 3.08
CA GLU A 13 9.62 18.17 2.92
C GLU A 13 10.72 19.24 2.87
N ALA A 14 11.66 19.21 3.82
CA ALA A 14 12.77 20.15 3.85
C ALA A 14 13.68 20.04 2.61
N HIS A 15 13.92 18.82 2.12
CA HIS A 15 14.75 18.62 0.94
C HIS A 15 14.05 19.07 -0.36
N LEU A 16 12.75 18.78 -0.50
CA LEU A 16 11.94 19.26 -1.62
C LEU A 16 11.91 20.79 -1.68
N GLU A 17 11.78 21.47 -0.54
CA GLU A 17 11.84 22.93 -0.45
C GLU A 17 13.20 23.47 -0.93
N GLN A 18 14.30 22.81 -0.55
CA GLN A 18 15.66 23.19 -0.99
C GLN A 18 15.86 23.02 -2.50
N LEU A 19 15.28 21.98 -3.11
CA LEU A 19 15.39 21.71 -4.54
C LEU A 19 14.63 22.74 -5.41
N ARG A 20 13.70 23.50 -4.83
CA ARG A 20 12.83 24.47 -5.53
C ARG A 20 12.10 23.88 -6.75
N ILE A 21 11.79 22.59 -6.69
CA ILE A 21 10.94 21.92 -7.68
C ILE A 21 9.46 22.14 -7.32
N ALA A 22 8.57 22.10 -8.31
CA ALA A 22 7.14 22.11 -8.03
C ALA A 22 6.75 20.80 -7.33
N VAL A 23 6.13 20.93 -6.16
CA VAL A 23 5.59 19.80 -5.40
C VAL A 23 4.07 19.84 -5.47
N PHE A 24 3.47 18.74 -5.89
CA PHE A 24 2.03 18.55 -5.88
C PHE A 24 1.68 17.58 -4.75
N HIS A 25 0.91 18.05 -3.77
CA HIS A 25 0.43 17.21 -2.68
C HIS A 25 -0.82 16.47 -3.13
N GLY A 26 -0.67 15.18 -3.41
CA GLY A 26 -1.74 14.34 -3.91
C GLY A 26 -1.28 12.90 -3.99
N TYR A 27 -2.20 12.01 -4.31
CA TYR A 27 -1.94 10.59 -4.49
C TYR A 27 -2.05 10.25 -5.97
N HIS A 28 -1.14 9.42 -6.46
CA HIS A 28 -1.22 8.96 -7.83
C HIS A 28 -2.25 7.84 -7.93
N ARG A 29 -3.52 8.15 -8.26
CA ARG A 29 -4.41 7.11 -8.80
C ARG A 29 -3.89 6.76 -10.17
N MET A 30 -3.36 5.56 -10.35
CA MET A 30 -3.05 5.05 -11.68
C MET A 30 -4.29 5.14 -12.57
N PRO A 31 -4.24 5.88 -13.68
CA PRO A 31 -5.11 5.59 -14.80
C PRO A 31 -4.62 4.27 -15.42
N ASP A 32 -5.51 3.36 -15.79
CA ASP A 32 -5.23 2.03 -16.38
C ASP A 32 -4.22 2.00 -17.56
N ALA A 33 -3.85 3.15 -18.11
CA ALA A 33 -2.95 3.29 -19.27
C ALA A 33 -1.46 3.58 -18.93
N MET A 34 -1.10 3.83 -17.66
CA MET A 34 0.29 4.17 -17.29
C MET A 34 0.96 3.04 -16.50
N ALA A 35 2.15 2.63 -16.94
CA ALA A 35 2.93 1.61 -16.23
C ALA A 35 3.68 2.23 -15.02
N GLN A 36 3.65 1.55 -13.87
CA GLN A 36 4.52 1.89 -12.73
C GLN A 36 5.92 1.36 -12.94
N VAL A 37 6.89 2.11 -12.41
CA VAL A 37 8.22 1.61 -12.11
C VAL A 37 8.54 1.99 -10.66
N SER A 38 8.52 1.02 -9.76
CA SER A 38 8.90 1.22 -8.37
C SER A 38 10.42 1.29 -8.21
N TRP A 39 10.88 2.23 -7.41
CA TRP A 39 12.26 2.35 -6.99
C TRP A 39 12.62 1.21 -6.04
N ASP A 40 13.82 0.65 -6.19
CA ASP A 40 14.32 -0.40 -5.30
C ASP A 40 14.77 0.21 -3.96
N ALA A 41 13.80 0.61 -3.15
CA ALA A 41 14.03 1.23 -1.85
C ALA A 41 14.72 0.28 -0.85
N GLN A 42 14.58 -1.04 -1.04
CA GLN A 42 15.29 -2.03 -0.21
C GLN A 42 16.80 -1.95 -0.39
N ARG A 43 17.28 -1.77 -1.64
CA ARG A 43 18.71 -1.63 -1.93
C ARG A 43 19.19 -0.19 -1.91
N GLN A 44 18.32 0.75 -2.26
CA GLN A 44 18.62 2.19 -2.31
C GLN A 44 17.55 3.00 -1.55
N PRO A 45 17.55 2.97 -0.21
CA PRO A 45 16.52 3.62 0.60
C PRO A 45 16.59 5.15 0.60
N ASP A 46 17.64 5.73 0.02
CA ASP A 46 17.83 7.19 0.02
C ASP A 46 16.95 7.85 -1.05
N PHE A 47 15.85 8.46 -0.61
CA PHE A 47 14.92 9.22 -1.45
C PHE A 47 15.60 10.36 -2.22
N ARG A 48 16.73 10.88 -1.74
CA ARG A 48 17.48 11.96 -2.42
C ARG A 48 18.04 11.49 -3.75
N LEU A 49 18.43 10.21 -3.85
CA LEU A 49 18.91 9.62 -5.10
C LEU A 49 17.76 9.47 -6.11
N PHE A 50 16.57 9.09 -5.65
CA PHE A 50 15.37 9.05 -6.48
C PHE A 50 15.04 10.46 -7.03
N LEU A 51 15.04 11.49 -6.18
CA LEU A 51 14.81 12.87 -6.60
C LEU A 51 15.88 13.38 -7.58
N GLN A 52 17.14 13.01 -7.35
CA GLN A 52 18.22 13.32 -8.28
C GLN A 52 17.99 12.69 -9.66
N ALA A 53 17.57 11.42 -9.70
CA ALA A 53 17.23 10.74 -10.94
C ALA A 53 16.03 11.41 -11.64
N ALA A 54 15.01 11.78 -10.89
CA ALA A 54 13.85 12.52 -11.41
C ALA A 54 14.26 13.84 -12.08
N LEU A 55 15.10 14.63 -11.40
CA LEU A 55 15.61 15.89 -11.93
C LEU A 55 16.46 15.70 -13.19
N GLN A 56 17.33 14.69 -13.21
CA GLN A 56 18.15 14.35 -14.38
C GLN A 56 17.30 13.88 -15.57
N ALA A 57 16.20 13.19 -15.30
CA ALA A 57 15.20 12.81 -16.30
C ALA A 57 14.32 13.99 -16.78
N GLY A 58 14.50 15.19 -16.20
CA GLY A 58 13.78 16.40 -16.59
C GLY A 58 12.41 16.55 -15.93
N ALA A 59 12.15 15.85 -14.81
CA ALA A 59 10.93 16.04 -14.04
C ALA A 59 10.81 17.50 -13.58
N LYS A 60 9.66 18.11 -13.88
CA LYS A 60 9.35 19.50 -13.48
C LYS A 60 8.45 19.58 -12.25
N LEU A 61 7.86 18.44 -11.90
CA LEU A 61 6.88 18.30 -10.84
C LEU A 61 7.10 16.95 -10.17
N ILE A 62 7.11 16.98 -8.83
CA ILE A 62 7.10 15.79 -7.99
C ILE A 62 5.75 15.74 -7.29
N VAL A 63 5.11 14.58 -7.31
CA VAL A 63 3.94 14.29 -6.48
C VAL A 63 4.46 13.77 -5.14
N PHE A 64 3.95 14.33 -4.06
CA PHE A 64 4.25 13.88 -2.70
C PHE A 64 2.95 13.47 -2.02
N HIS A 65 2.90 12.23 -1.57
CA HIS A 65 1.78 11.66 -0.83
C HIS A 65 2.24 11.19 0.54
N GLN A 66 1.37 11.40 1.52
CA GLN A 66 1.48 10.82 2.84
C GLN A 66 0.13 10.20 3.20
N GLN A 67 0.17 9.07 3.87
CA GLN A 67 -1.03 8.40 4.35
C GLN A 67 -0.95 8.22 5.87
N PRO A 68 -1.90 8.80 6.64
CA PRO A 68 -2.10 8.41 8.02
C PRO A 68 -2.82 7.07 8.08
N PHE A 69 -2.49 6.25 9.07
CA PHE A 69 -3.24 5.04 9.37
C PHE A 69 -4.53 5.38 10.10
N THR A 70 -5.63 4.76 9.70
CA THR A 70 -6.96 5.08 10.23
C THR A 70 -7.68 3.85 10.75
N MET A 71 -8.57 4.04 11.71
CA MET A 71 -9.43 2.96 12.22
C MET A 71 -10.33 2.39 11.13
N ALA A 72 -10.76 3.21 10.15
CA ALA A 72 -11.56 2.75 9.02
C ALA A 72 -10.89 1.61 8.24
N GLN A 73 -9.57 1.63 8.09
CA GLN A 73 -8.83 0.54 7.43
C GLN A 73 -8.85 -0.76 8.25
N ILE A 74 -8.85 -0.67 9.58
CA ILE A 74 -8.97 -1.83 10.46
C ILE A 74 -10.40 -2.38 10.41
N ASP A 75 -11.39 -1.50 10.49
CA ASP A 75 -12.80 -1.87 10.46
C ASP A 75 -13.14 -2.57 9.13
N GLU A 76 -12.67 -2.03 8.00
CA GLU A 76 -12.82 -2.65 6.67
C GLU A 76 -12.18 -4.05 6.61
N ALA A 77 -10.96 -4.22 7.13
CA ALA A 77 -10.31 -5.53 7.18
C ALA A 77 -11.03 -6.52 8.10
N LEU A 78 -11.65 -6.04 9.20
CA LEU A 78 -12.45 -6.87 10.10
C LEU A 78 -13.76 -7.30 9.44
N ASP A 79 -14.44 -6.39 8.74
CA ASP A 79 -15.67 -6.69 8.02
C ASP A 79 -15.40 -7.75 6.93
N GLN A 80 -14.33 -7.61 6.15
CA GLN A 80 -13.90 -8.62 5.17
C GLN A 80 -13.61 -9.98 5.84
N LEU A 81 -12.90 -9.98 6.96
CA LEU A 81 -12.60 -11.21 7.72
C LEU A 81 -13.86 -11.93 8.23
N GLU A 82 -14.91 -11.16 8.57
CA GLU A 82 -16.19 -11.74 8.98
C GLU A 82 -16.86 -12.51 7.84
N GLU A 83 -16.70 -12.02 6.61
CA GLU A 83 -17.28 -12.61 5.39
C GLU A 83 -16.58 -13.90 4.93
N CYS A 84 -15.28 -14.06 5.18
CA CYS A 84 -14.55 -15.29 4.80
C CYS A 84 -15.03 -16.55 5.55
N GLU A 85 -15.01 -17.72 4.93
CA GLU A 85 -15.20 -19.07 5.48
C GLU A 85 -13.97 -19.64 6.24
N LEU A 86 -13.16 -18.77 6.86
CA LEU A 86 -12.05 -19.20 7.72
C LEU A 86 -12.53 -19.87 9.02
N SER A 87 -11.69 -20.75 9.57
CA SER A 87 -12.00 -21.37 10.87
C SER A 87 -12.06 -20.31 11.99
N ARG A 88 -12.78 -20.62 13.06
CA ARG A 88 -12.90 -19.73 14.22
C ARG A 88 -11.55 -19.40 14.86
N GLU A 89 -10.59 -20.32 14.80
CA GLU A 89 -9.25 -20.10 15.35
C GLU A 89 -8.44 -19.11 14.49
N GLU A 90 -8.50 -19.27 13.17
CA GLU A 90 -7.88 -18.37 12.20
C GLU A 90 -8.46 -16.95 12.29
N LYS A 91 -9.80 -16.82 12.26
CA LYS A 91 -10.48 -15.53 12.44
C LYS A 91 -10.02 -14.82 13.72
N ARG A 92 -10.00 -15.54 14.85
CA ARG A 92 -9.57 -14.98 16.13
C ARG A 92 -8.10 -14.54 16.12
N SER A 93 -7.24 -15.26 15.40
CA SER A 93 -5.83 -14.92 15.24
C SER A 93 -5.67 -13.59 14.49
N TYR A 94 -6.33 -13.47 13.32
CA TYR A 94 -6.35 -12.25 12.53
C TYR A 94 -6.93 -11.06 13.29
N GLU A 95 -8.09 -11.24 13.93
CA GLU A 95 -8.75 -10.22 14.72
C GLU A 95 -7.83 -9.69 15.85
N THR A 96 -7.07 -10.59 16.49
CA THR A 96 -6.10 -10.21 17.53
C THR A 96 -4.93 -9.41 16.96
N ARG A 97 -4.44 -9.73 15.75
CA ARG A 97 -3.38 -8.98 15.07
C ARG A 97 -3.88 -7.60 14.64
N LEU A 98 -5.06 -7.52 14.01
CA LEU A 98 -5.70 -6.28 13.60
C LEU A 98 -5.95 -5.34 14.78
N ARG A 99 -6.48 -5.85 15.90
CA ARG A 99 -6.70 -5.05 17.12
C ARG A 99 -5.41 -4.48 17.73
N LYS A 100 -4.26 -5.13 17.57
CA LYS A 100 -2.98 -4.58 18.04
C LYS A 100 -2.57 -3.33 17.25
N LEU A 101 -2.97 -3.25 15.98
CA LEU A 101 -2.63 -2.13 15.09
C LEU A 101 -3.41 -0.85 15.40
N GLN A 102 -4.51 -0.94 16.16
CA GLN A 102 -5.27 0.22 16.65
C GLN A 102 -4.41 1.24 17.40
N ALA A 103 -3.32 0.78 18.03
CA ALA A 103 -2.37 1.65 18.71
C ALA A 103 -1.62 2.63 17.77
N TYR A 104 -1.67 2.40 16.46
CA TYR A 104 -1.03 3.23 15.43
C TYR A 104 -1.99 4.17 14.70
N GLU A 105 -3.24 4.31 15.16
CA GLU A 105 -4.18 5.29 14.60
C GLU A 105 -3.56 6.70 14.58
N GLY A 106 -3.68 7.37 13.44
CA GLY A 106 -3.22 8.74 13.22
C GLY A 106 -1.73 8.88 12.94
N PHE A 107 -0.92 7.83 13.08
CA PHE A 107 0.48 7.84 12.68
C PHE A 107 0.61 7.71 11.16
N THR A 108 1.60 8.40 10.57
CA THR A 108 1.93 8.23 9.15
C THR A 108 2.43 6.80 8.88
N CYS A 109 1.70 6.06 8.05
CA CYS A 109 2.02 4.67 7.69
C CYS A 109 2.77 4.53 6.37
N SER A 110 2.55 5.46 5.44
CA SER A 110 3.19 5.47 4.12
C SER A 110 3.63 6.88 3.72
N LEU A 111 4.78 6.95 3.06
CA LEU A 111 5.30 8.11 2.36
C LEU A 111 5.64 7.73 0.93
N GLU A 112 5.17 8.51 -0.03
CA GLU A 112 5.41 8.27 -1.44
C GLU A 112 5.88 9.56 -2.15
N LEU A 113 6.90 9.42 -3.00
CA LEU A 113 7.31 10.42 -3.98
C LEU A 113 7.15 9.81 -5.37
N SER A 114 6.48 10.53 -6.27
CA SER A 114 6.30 10.03 -7.63
C SER A 114 6.45 11.13 -8.67
N PHE A 115 6.84 10.73 -9.89
CA PHE A 115 6.89 11.63 -11.03
C PHE A 115 6.60 10.88 -12.33
N VAL A 116 6.12 11.62 -13.32
CA VAL A 116 5.82 11.08 -14.64
C VAL A 116 6.97 11.35 -15.60
N HIS A 117 7.39 10.31 -16.32
CA HIS A 117 8.33 10.40 -17.42
C HIS A 117 7.99 9.38 -18.51
N GLU A 118 7.89 9.83 -19.76
CA GLU A 118 7.60 8.97 -20.94
C GLU A 118 6.44 7.97 -20.74
N ASN A 119 5.28 8.45 -20.30
CA ASN A 119 4.07 7.64 -20.04
C ASN A 119 4.23 6.56 -18.95
N ARG A 120 5.24 6.70 -18.10
CA ARG A 120 5.44 5.86 -16.92
C ARG A 120 5.42 6.72 -15.67
N VAL A 121 4.99 6.12 -14.58
CA VAL A 121 5.06 6.72 -13.26
C VAL A 121 6.18 6.03 -12.50
N PHE A 122 7.16 6.81 -12.09
CA PHE A 122 8.24 6.34 -11.25
C PHE A 122 7.89 6.67 -9.81
N VAL A 123 7.99 5.68 -8.94
CA VAL A 123 7.51 5.77 -7.55
C VAL A 123 8.63 5.38 -6.60
N PHE A 124 8.88 6.23 -5.61
CA PHE A 124 9.59 5.88 -4.38
C PHE A 124 8.57 5.80 -3.27
N GLU A 125 8.53 4.70 -2.53
CA GLU A 125 7.59 4.50 -1.45
C GLU A 125 8.31 3.88 -0.24
N GLN A 126 7.90 4.32 0.94
CA GLN A 126 8.37 3.78 2.21
C GLN A 126 7.19 3.58 3.14
N HIS A 127 7.15 2.39 3.75
CA HIS A 127 6.16 2.01 4.73
C HIS A 127 6.79 1.83 6.10
N THR A 128 5.93 1.83 7.10
CA THR A 128 6.30 1.32 8.43
C THR A 128 6.18 -0.20 8.46
N GLU A 129 7.04 -0.87 9.22
CA GLU A 129 6.98 -2.33 9.40
C GLU A 129 5.61 -2.83 9.89
N TRP A 130 4.92 -2.05 10.73
CA TRP A 130 3.60 -2.40 11.23
C TRP A 130 2.50 -2.23 10.18
N TYR A 131 2.68 -1.31 9.22
CA TYR A 131 1.78 -1.15 8.09
C TYR A 131 2.00 -2.23 7.04
N GLU A 132 3.24 -2.67 6.81
CA GLU A 132 3.51 -3.86 6.00
C GLU A 132 2.82 -5.09 6.61
N SER A 133 2.95 -5.26 7.93
CA SER A 133 2.25 -6.34 8.64
C SER A 133 0.72 -6.26 8.52
N PHE A 134 0.15 -5.05 8.46
CA PHE A 134 -1.27 -4.85 8.16
C PHE A 134 -1.62 -5.26 6.73
N ALA A 135 -0.84 -4.80 5.74
CA ALA A 135 -1.05 -5.12 4.33
C ALA A 135 -0.96 -6.64 4.08
N ASP A 136 -0.02 -7.33 4.73
CA ASP A 136 0.08 -8.78 4.68
C ASP A 136 -1.19 -9.47 5.22
N ILE A 137 -1.75 -8.98 6.34
CA ILE A 137 -3.00 -9.51 6.91
C ILE A 137 -4.15 -9.33 5.93
N VAL A 138 -4.31 -8.14 5.36
CA VAL A 138 -5.37 -7.85 4.40
C VAL A 138 -5.24 -8.73 3.16
N SER A 139 -4.03 -8.86 2.62
CA SER A 139 -3.79 -9.72 1.46
C SER A 139 -4.07 -11.20 1.74
N GLU A 140 -3.77 -11.70 2.94
CA GLU A 140 -4.12 -13.07 3.36
C GLU A 140 -5.65 -13.25 3.45
N ILE A 141 -6.39 -12.25 3.93
CA ILE A 141 -7.85 -12.26 4.01
C ILE A 141 -8.49 -12.24 2.61
N GLU A 142 -8.01 -11.35 1.74
CA GLU A 142 -8.47 -11.25 0.34
C GLU A 142 -8.23 -12.57 -0.41
N ALA A 143 -7.05 -13.17 -0.26
CA ALA A 143 -6.74 -14.46 -0.89
C ALA A 143 -7.67 -15.59 -0.39
N ALA A 144 -8.02 -15.60 0.90
CA ALA A 144 -8.96 -16.57 1.44
C ALA A 144 -10.38 -16.40 0.86
N ALA A 145 -10.83 -15.15 0.70
CA ALA A 145 -12.12 -14.85 0.07
C ALA A 145 -12.16 -15.29 -1.41
N GLU A 146 -11.08 -15.06 -2.17
CA GLU A 146 -10.99 -15.49 -3.57
C GLU A 146 -11.03 -17.04 -3.71
N GLU A 147 -10.37 -17.78 -2.82
CA GLU A 147 -10.40 -19.24 -2.83
C GLU A 147 -11.82 -19.81 -2.59
N GLU A 148 -12.63 -19.12 -1.80
CA GLU A 148 -14.03 -19.49 -1.53
C GLU A 148 -14.90 -19.30 -2.78
N GLU A 149 -14.79 -18.16 -3.46
CA GLU A 149 -15.53 -17.88 -4.70
C GLU A 149 -15.22 -18.90 -5.81
N ASP A 150 -13.94 -19.26 -5.99
CA ASP A 150 -13.51 -20.28 -6.96
C ASP A 150 -14.07 -21.68 -6.64
N SER A 151 -14.28 -21.98 -5.35
CA SER A 151 -14.84 -23.26 -4.90
C SER A 151 -16.33 -23.39 -5.16
N GLU A 152 -17.07 -22.28 -5.14
CA GLU A 152 -18.52 -22.25 -5.41
C GLU A 152 -18.84 -22.40 -6.91
N ASP A 153 -18.04 -21.81 -7.80
CA ASP A 153 -18.22 -21.93 -9.27
C ASP A 153 -17.86 -23.33 -9.80
N GLY A 154 -16.99 -24.07 -9.11
CA GLY A 154 -16.67 -25.47 -9.41
C GLY A 154 -17.82 -26.48 -9.22
N SER A 155 -18.94 -26.07 -8.62
CA SER A 155 -20.06 -26.95 -8.24
C SER A 155 -21.16 -27.09 -9.32
N LEU A 156 -21.10 -26.31 -10.42
CA LEU A 156 -22.11 -26.34 -11.50
C LEU A 156 -21.71 -27.23 -12.70
N GLY A 157 -21.35 -28.48 -12.41
CA GLY A 157 -20.94 -29.48 -13.41
C GLY A 157 -21.68 -30.82 -13.38
N SER A 158 -22.80 -30.93 -12.64
CA SER A 158 -23.65 -32.14 -12.67
C SER A 158 -24.61 -32.10 -13.87
N TYR A 159 -24.06 -32.23 -15.08
CA TYR A 159 -24.82 -32.66 -16.26
C TYR A 159 -24.38 -34.07 -16.64
N PHE A 160 -24.66 -35.04 -15.77
CA PHE A 160 -24.78 -36.43 -16.21
C PHE A 160 -26.09 -36.59 -16.98
N SER A 161 -26.03 -36.32 -18.30
CA SER A 161 -27.05 -36.79 -19.24
C SER A 161 -26.95 -38.31 -19.39
N ASN A 162 -27.77 -39.03 -18.62
CA ASN A 162 -28.21 -40.37 -18.98
C ASN A 162 -29.64 -40.26 -19.54
N ASN A 163 -29.77 -40.23 -20.86
CA ASN A 163 -30.80 -40.98 -21.60
C ASN A 163 -30.53 -40.93 -23.11
#